data_AF-A0A8D2HXC5-F1
#
_entry.id   AF-A0A8D2HXC5-F1
#
_cell.length_a   1.000
_cell.length_b   1.000
_cell.length_c   1.000
_cell.angle_alpha   90.00
_cell.angle_beta   90.00
_cell.angle_gamma   90.00
#
_symmetry.space_group_name_H-M   'P 1'
#
loop_
_entity.id
_entity.type
_entity.pdbx_description
1 polymer ?
#
loop_
_entity_poly.entity_id
_entity_poly.type
_entity_poly.pdbx_seq_one_letter_code
_entity_poly.pdbx_strand_id
1 'polypeptide(L)'
;MLYVYWVSEARDMVQVGRSQAPGLGSLCLLTASPDPICPQVFRHGDRAPLASYPTDPHKEAVSALWPRGLGQLTREGVRQQLELGHFLRRRYKSFLSPQYRREEVYIRTTDFDRTLESAQANLAGLFPEAAPGSPEADWRPIPVHTVPVAEDKLLRFPMRSCPRYHELLRESTEAAEYQEALEGWTVRTAHALRNV
;
A
#
# COMPACT_ATOMS: atom_id res chain seq x y z
N MET A 1 -4.50 -0.59 -1.12
CA MET A 1 -3.10 -0.48 -1.57
C MET A 1 -2.70 0.98 -1.40
N LEU A 2 -1.45 1.29 -1.07
CA LEU A 2 -0.96 2.67 -0.90
C LEU A 2 -0.12 3.07 -2.12
N TYR A 3 -0.28 4.29 -2.61
CA TYR A 3 0.59 4.86 -3.62
C TYR A 3 1.12 6.22 -3.17
N VAL A 4 2.44 6.37 -3.17
CA VAL A 4 3.09 7.65 -2.98
C VAL A 4 3.81 7.95 -4.30
N TYR A 5 3.27 8.89 -5.07
CA TYR A 5 3.96 9.42 -6.23
C TYR A 5 4.93 10.52 -5.80
N TRP A 6 6.10 10.52 -6.43
CA TRP A 6 7.08 11.58 -6.29
C TRP A 6 7.21 12.16 -7.68
N VAL A 7 6.83 13.42 -7.82
CA VAL A 7 6.86 14.11 -9.09
C VAL A 7 7.59 15.41 -8.83
N SER A 8 8.85 15.49 -9.21
CA SER A 8 9.42 16.75 -9.65
C SER A 8 8.77 17.05 -11.01
N GLU A 9 7.86 18.04 -11.00
CA GLU A 9 7.10 18.59 -12.13
C GLU A 9 6.03 17.70 -12.80
N ALA A 10 4.81 17.83 -12.29
CA ALA A 10 3.60 17.29 -12.90
C ALA A 10 3.15 18.14 -14.09
N ARG A 11 3.81 18.01 -15.24
CA ARG A 11 3.21 18.25 -16.56
C ARG A 11 3.73 17.18 -17.53
N ASP A 12 2.78 16.51 -18.17
CA ASP A 12 2.95 15.55 -19.27
C ASP A 12 3.31 14.10 -18.87
N MET A 13 2.26 13.27 -18.74
CA MET A 13 2.36 11.82 -18.91
C MET A 13 2.74 11.52 -20.37
N VAL A 14 3.69 10.58 -20.63
CA VAL A 14 3.66 9.56 -21.71
C VAL A 14 5.05 8.87 -21.93
N GLN A 15 5.00 7.53 -22.08
CA GLN A 15 5.99 6.53 -22.59
C GLN A 15 7.02 5.89 -21.62
N VAL A 16 6.96 4.56 -21.56
CA VAL A 16 7.81 3.65 -20.77
C VAL A 16 8.89 3.06 -21.67
N GLY A 17 10.16 3.36 -21.41
CA GLY A 17 11.34 2.67 -21.96
C GLY A 17 12.08 1.91 -20.85
N ARG A 18 12.52 0.66 -21.12
CA ARG A 18 13.19 -0.21 -20.14
C ARG A 18 14.69 0.09 -20.03
N SER A 19 15.20 0.18 -18.80
CA SER A 19 16.63 -0.01 -18.49
C SER A 19 16.75 -0.63 -17.09
N GLN A 20 17.63 -1.63 -16.96
CA GLN A 20 17.81 -2.48 -15.77
C GLN A 20 18.86 -1.88 -14.81
N ALA A 21 18.52 -1.81 -13.52
CA ALA A 21 19.51 -1.73 -12.43
C ALA A 21 19.10 -2.71 -11.32
N PRO A 22 20.02 -3.50 -10.75
CA PRO A 22 19.70 -4.52 -9.75
C PRO A 22 19.74 -3.94 -8.33
N GLY A 23 18.75 -4.31 -7.51
CA GLY A 23 18.72 -4.05 -6.05
C GLY A 23 17.38 -3.50 -5.58
N LEU A 24 16.58 -4.39 -4.94
CA LEU A 24 15.36 -4.11 -4.17
C LEU A 24 14.53 -2.87 -4.61
N GLY A 25 13.72 -3.08 -5.65
CA GLY A 25 12.30 -2.66 -5.68
C GLY A 25 11.92 -1.18 -5.79
N SER A 26 12.85 -0.27 -6.11
CA SER A 26 12.49 1.11 -6.49
C SER A 26 13.12 1.45 -7.84
N LEU A 27 12.33 1.34 -8.91
CA LEU A 27 12.71 1.80 -10.25
C LEU A 27 12.36 3.29 -10.35
N CYS A 28 13.32 4.17 -10.08
CA CYS A 28 13.17 5.56 -10.50
C CYS A 28 13.29 5.60 -12.03
N LEU A 29 12.27 6.11 -12.70
CA LEU A 29 12.25 6.26 -14.15
C LEU A 29 13.00 7.55 -14.49
N LEU A 30 14.15 7.42 -15.13
CA LEU A 30 14.78 8.52 -15.85
C LEU A 30 13.93 8.77 -17.10
N THR A 31 12.98 9.70 -17.01
CA THR A 31 12.25 10.17 -18.20
C THR A 31 13.11 11.18 -18.96
N ALA A 32 12.74 11.53 -20.19
CA ALA A 32 13.42 12.58 -20.96
C ALA A 32 13.23 14.01 -20.39
N SER A 33 12.49 14.15 -19.28
CA SER A 33 12.43 15.37 -18.47
C SER A 33 13.72 15.52 -17.65
N PRO A 34 14.21 16.75 -17.39
CA PRO A 34 15.39 16.96 -16.55
C PRO A 34 15.27 16.38 -15.14
N ASP A 35 14.06 16.12 -14.64
CA ASP A 35 13.87 15.64 -13.28
C ASP A 35 13.39 14.17 -13.18
N PRO A 36 14.05 13.33 -12.35
CA PRO A 36 13.73 11.92 -12.24
C PRO A 36 12.46 11.69 -11.41
N ILE A 37 11.52 10.91 -11.96
CA ILE A 37 10.30 10.48 -11.26
C ILE A 37 10.57 9.15 -10.56
N CYS A 38 10.26 9.07 -9.26
CA CYS A 38 10.47 7.83 -8.51
C CYS A 38 9.16 7.31 -7.91
N PRO A 39 8.33 6.54 -8.63
CA PRO A 39 7.06 6.07 -8.09
C PRO A 39 7.28 5.05 -6.95
N GLN A 40 6.53 5.21 -5.85
CA GLN A 40 6.58 4.29 -4.73
C GLN A 40 5.20 3.69 -4.45
N VAL A 41 5.14 2.37 -4.37
CA VAL A 41 3.90 1.63 -4.11
C VAL A 41 4.11 0.73 -2.91
N PHE A 42 3.26 0.89 -1.90
CA PHE A 42 3.37 0.16 -0.66
C PHE A 42 2.04 -0.48 -0.29
N ARG A 43 2.09 -1.51 0.55
CA ARG A 43 0.89 -1.98 1.24
C ARG A 43 0.62 -1.10 2.46
N HIS A 44 -0.64 -1.08 2.91
CA HIS A 44 -0.99 -0.57 4.24
C HIS A 44 -0.18 -1.31 5.33
N GLY A 45 -0.04 -0.71 6.51
CA GLY A 45 0.56 -1.38 7.67
C GLY A 45 -0.30 -2.53 8.22
N ASP A 46 0.16 -3.18 9.28
CA ASP A 46 -0.61 -4.20 9.99
C ASP A 46 -2.06 -3.76 10.32
N ARG A 47 -3.00 -4.69 10.21
CA ARG A 47 -4.43 -4.42 10.37
C ARG A 47 -5.16 -5.62 10.98
N ALA A 48 -6.31 -5.34 11.56
CA ALA A 48 -7.27 -6.37 11.93
C ALA A 48 -7.70 -7.22 10.71
N PRO A 49 -8.13 -8.49 10.91
CA PRO A 49 -8.73 -9.33 9.88
C PRO A 49 -9.89 -8.61 9.17
N LEU A 50 -10.13 -8.91 7.88
CA LEU A 50 -11.29 -8.32 7.17
C LEU A 50 -12.61 -8.95 7.59
N ALA A 51 -12.56 -10.24 7.93
CA ALA A 51 -13.66 -11.07 8.36
C ALA A 51 -13.09 -12.20 9.22
N SER A 52 -13.96 -12.84 9.99
CA SER A 52 -13.67 -14.07 10.74
C SER A 52 -14.31 -15.26 10.01
N TYR A 53 -13.75 -16.46 10.18
CA TYR A 53 -14.28 -17.69 9.59
C TYR A 53 -15.32 -18.33 10.53
N PRO A 54 -16.22 -19.21 10.02
CA PRO A 54 -17.37 -19.68 10.81
C PRO A 54 -17.02 -20.35 12.15
N THR A 55 -15.92 -21.08 12.22
CA THR A 55 -15.47 -21.86 13.39
C THR A 55 -14.36 -21.18 14.20
N ASP A 56 -14.20 -19.85 14.07
CA ASP A 56 -13.18 -19.10 14.80
C ASP A 56 -13.45 -19.13 16.32
N PRO A 57 -12.55 -19.71 17.13
CA PRO A 57 -12.74 -19.79 18.58
C PRO A 57 -12.73 -18.41 19.26
N HIS A 58 -12.26 -17.36 18.57
CA HIS A 58 -12.18 -16.00 19.09
C HIS A 58 -13.29 -15.08 18.57
N LYS A 59 -14.28 -15.62 17.85
CA LYS A 59 -15.36 -14.84 17.22
C LYS A 59 -16.11 -13.94 18.20
N GLU A 60 -16.40 -14.44 19.40
CA GLU A 60 -17.11 -13.68 20.45
C GLU A 60 -16.23 -12.59 21.10
N ALA A 61 -14.90 -12.73 20.99
CA ALA A 61 -13.93 -11.77 21.51
C ALA A 61 -13.46 -10.75 20.47
N VAL A 62 -14.03 -10.73 19.26
CA VAL A 62 -13.59 -9.86 18.15
C VAL A 62 -13.55 -8.39 18.52
N SER A 63 -14.55 -7.88 19.26
CA SER A 63 -14.59 -6.47 19.69
C SER A 63 -13.52 -6.14 20.72
N ALA A 64 -13.15 -7.08 21.58
CA ALA A 64 -12.09 -6.91 22.57
C ALA A 64 -10.69 -7.00 21.92
N LEU A 65 -10.50 -7.95 21.00
CA LEU A 65 -9.24 -8.15 20.27
C LEU A 65 -8.99 -7.05 19.24
N TRP A 66 -10.05 -6.57 18.59
CA TRP A 66 -10.00 -5.56 17.55
C TRP A 66 -10.89 -4.37 17.96
N PRO A 67 -10.45 -3.55 18.94
CA PRO A 67 -11.26 -2.46 19.49
C PRO A 67 -11.60 -1.37 18.47
N ARG A 68 -10.81 -1.28 17.38
CA ARG A 68 -11.10 -0.39 16.25
C ARG A 68 -12.05 -1.01 15.22
N GLY A 69 -12.35 -2.30 15.33
CA GLY A 69 -13.13 -3.08 14.38
C GLY A 69 -12.29 -3.82 13.35
N LEU A 70 -12.97 -4.68 12.58
CA LEU A 70 -12.36 -5.48 11.52
C LEU A 70 -11.88 -4.61 10.35
N GLY A 71 -10.78 -5.02 9.72
CA GLY A 71 -10.19 -4.36 8.57
C GLY A 71 -9.53 -3.01 8.84
N GLN A 72 -9.53 -2.56 10.09
CA GLN A 72 -8.93 -1.30 10.53
C GLN A 72 -7.43 -1.45 10.85
N LEU A 73 -6.69 -0.36 10.68
CA LEU A 73 -5.24 -0.32 10.94
C LEU A 73 -4.97 -0.50 12.44
N THR A 74 -4.00 -1.33 12.79
CA THR A 74 -3.59 -1.50 14.19
C THR A 74 -2.57 -0.43 14.59
N ARG A 75 -2.29 -0.31 15.88
CA ARG A 75 -1.18 0.54 16.38
C ARG A 75 0.16 0.11 15.80
N GLU A 76 0.35 -1.19 15.63
CA GLU A 76 1.55 -1.75 15.00
C GLU A 76 1.62 -1.34 13.52
N GLY A 77 0.50 -1.34 12.80
CA GLY A 77 0.46 -0.85 11.42
C GLY A 77 0.78 0.64 11.27
N VAL A 78 0.36 1.47 12.24
CA VAL A 78 0.77 2.88 12.31
C VAL A 78 2.28 2.99 12.49
N ARG A 79 2.86 2.25 13.45
CA ARG A 79 4.32 2.26 13.72
C ARG A 79 5.12 1.84 12.49
N GLN A 80 4.71 0.78 11.81
CA GLN A 80 5.37 0.29 10.59
C GLN A 80 5.41 1.36 9.48
N GLN A 81 4.31 2.09 9.30
CA GLN A 81 4.26 3.14 8.28
C GLN A 81 5.08 4.36 8.67
N LEU A 82 5.08 4.74 9.94
CA LEU A 82 5.96 5.79 10.47
C LEU A 82 7.44 5.46 10.23
N GLU A 83 7.85 4.23 10.53
CA GLU A 83 9.22 3.75 10.30
C GLU A 83 9.59 3.74 8.82
N LEU A 84 8.65 3.32 7.95
CA LEU A 84 8.83 3.42 6.51
C LEU A 84 9.01 4.88 6.07
N GLY A 85 8.22 5.82 6.59
CA GLY A 85 8.38 7.25 6.34
C GLY A 85 9.77 7.76 6.71
N HIS A 86 10.26 7.41 7.90
CA HIS A 86 11.61 7.76 8.34
C HIS A 86 12.71 7.15 7.46
N PHE A 87 12.52 5.91 7.00
CA PHE A 87 13.42 5.28 6.05
C PHE A 87 13.45 6.05 4.73
N LEU A 88 12.30 6.39 4.17
CA LEU A 88 12.19 7.16 2.92
C LEU A 88 12.82 8.54 3.06
N ARG A 89 12.64 9.21 4.20
CA ARG A 89 13.31 10.49 4.50
C ARG A 89 14.82 10.38 4.45
N ARG A 90 15.40 9.34 5.04
CA ARG A 90 16.86 9.11 4.98
C ARG A 90 17.33 8.76 3.58
N ARG A 91 16.56 7.90 2.88
CA ARG A 91 16.84 7.43 1.52
C ARG A 91 16.87 8.57 0.50
N TYR A 92 15.93 9.51 0.61
CA TYR A 92 15.70 10.57 -0.37
C TYR A 92 16.05 11.97 0.13
N LYS A 93 16.86 12.09 1.19
CA LYS A 93 17.26 13.37 1.81
C LYS A 93 17.86 14.40 0.85
N SER A 94 18.52 13.94 -0.22
CA SER A 94 19.17 14.78 -1.23
C SER A 94 18.28 15.03 -2.45
N PHE A 95 17.16 14.32 -2.54
CA PHE A 95 16.21 14.41 -3.64
C PHE A 95 14.98 15.25 -3.25
N LEU A 96 14.52 15.13 -2.00
CA LEU A 96 13.35 15.83 -1.49
C LEU A 96 13.74 17.04 -0.67
N SER A 97 12.92 18.09 -0.78
CA SER A 97 13.05 19.24 0.10
C SER A 97 12.89 18.85 1.58
N PRO A 98 13.56 19.59 2.48
CA PRO A 98 13.42 19.33 3.90
C PRO A 98 11.98 19.43 4.41
N GLN A 99 11.19 20.35 3.83
CA GLN A 99 9.76 20.50 4.07
C GLN A 99 8.95 20.00 2.87
N TYR A 100 7.71 19.60 3.11
CA TYR A 100 6.76 19.23 2.07
C TYR A 100 6.55 20.38 1.08
N ARG A 101 6.70 20.06 -0.21
CA ARG A 101 6.33 20.93 -1.33
C ARG A 101 5.34 20.19 -2.22
N ARG A 102 4.23 20.84 -2.52
CA ARG A 102 3.15 20.25 -3.35
C ARG A 102 3.60 19.98 -4.79
N GLU A 103 4.65 20.67 -5.23
CA GLU A 103 5.27 20.55 -6.55
C GLU A 103 6.22 19.35 -6.65
N GLU A 104 6.62 18.75 -5.50
CA GLU A 104 7.56 17.63 -5.43
C GLU A 104 6.86 16.29 -5.10
N VAL A 105 5.74 16.32 -4.38
CA VAL A 105 5.13 15.12 -3.80
C VAL A 105 3.62 15.07 -3.98
N TYR A 106 3.14 13.97 -4.57
CA TYR A 106 1.72 13.68 -4.76
C TYR A 106 1.35 12.33 -4.12
N ILE A 107 0.35 12.33 -3.23
CA ILE A 107 -0.03 11.13 -2.49
C ILE A 107 -1.41 10.65 -2.95
N ARG A 108 -1.52 9.37 -3.31
CA ARG A 108 -2.79 8.74 -3.71
C ARG A 108 -3.01 7.40 -3.02
N THR A 109 -4.13 7.23 -2.34
CA THR A 109 -4.50 5.96 -1.70
C THR A 109 -5.71 5.33 -2.38
N THR A 110 -5.94 4.05 -2.09
CA THR A 110 -7.29 3.50 -2.20
C THR A 110 -8.20 4.10 -1.12
N ASP A 111 -9.50 4.13 -1.36
CA ASP A 111 -10.50 4.66 -0.44
C ASP A 111 -10.88 3.64 0.65
N PHE A 112 -9.94 3.38 1.55
CA PHE A 112 -10.15 2.62 2.78
C PHE A 112 -9.42 3.31 3.93
N ASP A 113 -10.04 3.36 5.11
CA ASP A 113 -9.47 3.95 6.33
C ASP A 113 -8.02 3.49 6.57
N ARG A 114 -7.80 2.17 6.55
CA ARG A 114 -6.46 1.58 6.74
C ARG A 114 -5.39 2.10 5.77
N THR A 115 -5.75 2.49 4.56
CA THR A 115 -4.80 3.05 3.59
C THR A 115 -4.63 4.55 3.75
N LEU A 116 -5.70 5.28 4.05
CA LEU A 116 -5.62 6.71 4.35
C LEU A 116 -4.75 6.95 5.60
N GLU A 117 -5.01 6.20 6.68
CA GLU A 117 -4.24 6.27 7.92
C GLU A 117 -2.79 5.82 7.74
N SER A 118 -2.55 4.80 6.91
CA SER A 118 -1.18 4.38 6.57
C SER A 118 -0.41 5.48 5.85
N ALA A 119 -1.03 6.19 4.89
CA ALA A 119 -0.40 7.34 4.23
C ALA A 119 -0.08 8.45 5.23
N GLN A 120 -1.01 8.79 6.11
CA GLN A 120 -0.80 9.83 7.13
C GLN A 120 0.35 9.46 8.08
N ALA A 121 0.40 8.22 8.57
CA ALA A 121 1.48 7.74 9.42
C ALA A 121 2.84 7.76 8.69
N ASN A 122 2.86 7.36 7.42
CA ASN A 122 4.05 7.43 6.59
C ASN A 122 4.54 8.87 6.39
N LEU A 123 3.61 9.78 6.09
CA LEU A 123 3.89 11.21 5.91
C LEU A 123 4.43 11.84 7.19
N ALA A 124 3.93 11.47 8.36
CA ALA A 124 4.48 11.92 9.65
C ALA A 124 5.95 11.52 9.86
N GLY A 125 6.37 10.36 9.33
CA GLY A 125 7.76 9.91 9.40
C GLY A 125 8.65 10.55 8.33
N LEU A 126 8.06 10.88 7.20
CA LEU A 126 8.73 11.46 6.05
C LEU A 126 8.95 12.98 6.19
N PHE A 127 7.93 13.68 6.68
CA PHE A 127 7.86 15.12 6.87
C PHE A 127 7.46 15.40 8.32
N PRO A 128 8.40 15.79 9.19
CA PRO A 128 8.13 16.01 10.61
C PRO A 128 6.98 16.97 10.92
N GLU A 129 6.72 17.95 10.04
CA GLU A 129 5.60 18.89 10.17
C GLU A 129 4.21 18.23 10.06
N ALA A 130 4.12 17.03 9.46
CA ALA A 130 2.88 16.26 9.39
C ALA A 130 2.63 15.43 10.65
N ALA A 131 3.63 15.28 11.54
CA ALA A 131 3.52 14.48 12.74
C ALA A 131 2.54 15.11 13.76
N PRO A 132 1.55 14.34 14.27
CA PRO A 132 0.69 14.78 15.36
C PRO A 132 1.51 15.09 16.61
N GLY A 133 1.14 16.14 17.34
CA GLY A 133 1.80 16.53 18.60
C GLY A 133 2.78 17.69 18.50
N SER A 134 3.06 18.18 17.28
CA SER A 134 3.66 19.50 17.10
C SER A 134 2.69 20.59 17.61
N PRO A 135 3.18 21.74 18.12
CA PRO A 135 2.33 22.88 18.39
C PRO A 135 1.43 23.18 17.18
N GLU A 136 0.18 23.62 17.41
CA GLU A 136 -0.78 23.88 16.32
C GLU A 136 -0.22 24.85 15.26
N ALA A 137 0.63 25.79 15.68
CA ALA A 137 1.33 26.73 14.80
C ALA A 137 2.35 26.07 13.84
N ASP A 138 2.88 24.90 14.21
CA ASP A 138 3.93 24.17 13.49
C ASP A 138 3.39 22.98 12.70
N TRP A 139 2.23 22.44 13.11
CA TRP A 139 1.60 21.31 12.42
C TRP A 139 1.09 21.73 11.04
N ARG A 140 1.50 20.99 10.01
CA ARG A 140 1.09 21.22 8.62
C ARG A 140 0.49 19.94 8.04
N PRO A 141 -0.83 19.88 7.79
CA PRO A 141 -1.43 18.71 7.17
C PRO A 141 -0.99 18.57 5.71
N ILE A 142 -0.63 17.35 5.31
CA ILE A 142 -0.27 17.03 3.92
C ILE A 142 -1.47 16.36 3.25
N PRO A 143 -1.89 16.80 2.05
CA PRO A 143 -3.04 16.24 1.36
C PRO A 143 -2.81 14.80 0.92
N VAL A 144 -3.80 13.94 1.19
CA VAL A 144 -3.86 12.56 0.71
C VAL A 144 -5.07 12.44 -0.22
N HIS A 145 -4.81 12.17 -1.49
CA HIS A 145 -5.86 12.06 -2.49
C HIS A 145 -6.39 10.63 -2.58
N THR A 146 -7.68 10.49 -2.83
CA THR A 146 -8.32 9.20 -3.06
C THR A 146 -9.40 9.35 -4.12
N VAL A 147 -9.89 8.23 -4.64
CA VAL A 147 -11.10 8.18 -5.47
C VAL A 147 -12.00 7.08 -4.93
N PRO A 148 -13.34 7.20 -5.06
CA PRO A 148 -14.26 6.20 -4.55
C PRO A 148 -13.90 4.78 -4.98
N VAL A 149 -14.06 3.81 -4.08
CA VAL A 149 -13.67 2.41 -4.29
C VAL A 149 -14.17 1.85 -5.63
N ALA A 150 -15.43 2.14 -6.00
CA ALA A 150 -16.02 1.63 -7.23
C ALA A 150 -15.35 2.16 -8.51
N GLU A 151 -14.77 3.35 -8.44
CA GLU A 151 -14.21 4.11 -9.57
C GLU A 151 -12.68 4.00 -9.67
N ASP A 152 -12.02 3.44 -8.65
CA ASP A 152 -10.57 3.28 -8.64
C ASP A 152 -10.12 2.20 -9.63
N LYS A 153 -9.65 2.66 -10.80
CA LYS A 153 -9.07 1.82 -11.87
C LYS A 153 -7.55 1.67 -11.79
N LEU A 154 -6.90 2.34 -10.82
CA LEU A 154 -5.45 2.41 -10.72
C LEU A 154 -4.90 1.57 -9.57
N LEU A 155 -5.45 1.69 -8.35
CA LEU A 155 -4.88 1.05 -7.16
C LEU A 155 -5.73 -0.08 -6.60
N ARG A 156 -6.97 -0.19 -7.06
CA ARG A 156 -7.87 -1.25 -6.63
C ARG A 156 -7.82 -2.40 -7.62
N PHE A 157 -7.00 -3.38 -7.28
CA PHE A 157 -6.97 -4.68 -7.95
C PHE A 157 -7.60 -5.76 -7.05
N PRO A 158 -8.33 -6.73 -7.60
CA PRO A 158 -8.67 -6.90 -9.02
C PRO A 158 -9.80 -6.00 -9.52
N MET A 159 -9.78 -5.69 -10.82
CA MET A 159 -10.83 -4.94 -11.51
C MET A 159 -12.07 -5.84 -11.66
N ARG A 160 -13.03 -5.71 -10.73
CA ARG A 160 -14.21 -6.58 -10.67
C ARG A 160 -15.16 -6.46 -11.87
N SER A 161 -15.17 -5.32 -12.56
CA SER A 161 -16.05 -5.04 -13.71
C SER A 161 -15.39 -5.31 -15.07
N CYS A 162 -14.41 -6.22 -15.13
CA CYS A 162 -13.71 -6.59 -16.35
C CYS A 162 -14.04 -8.04 -16.74
N PRO A 163 -14.92 -8.28 -17.76
CA PRO A 163 -15.25 -9.63 -18.20
C PRO A 163 -14.02 -10.46 -18.58
N ARG A 164 -13.06 -9.85 -19.30
CA ARG A 164 -11.83 -10.52 -19.70
C ARG A 164 -10.96 -10.94 -18.51
N TYR A 165 -10.97 -10.18 -17.41
CA TYR A 165 -10.28 -10.59 -16.18
C TYR A 165 -10.90 -11.87 -15.60
N HIS A 166 -12.23 -12.00 -15.62
CA HIS A 166 -12.91 -13.20 -15.12
C HIS A 166 -12.63 -14.42 -15.99
N GLU A 167 -12.62 -14.25 -17.31
CA GLU A 167 -12.21 -15.31 -18.25
C GLU A 167 -10.78 -15.78 -17.97
N LEU A 168 -9.83 -14.86 -17.89
CA LEU A 168 -8.43 -15.15 -17.63
C LEU A 168 -8.20 -15.75 -16.23
N LEU A 169 -8.96 -15.29 -15.23
CA LEU A 169 -8.90 -15.87 -13.88
C LEU A 169 -9.38 -17.32 -13.92
N ARG A 170 -10.49 -17.60 -14.61
CA ARG A 170 -11.00 -18.97 -14.77
C ARG A 170 -9.99 -19.86 -15.49
N GLU A 171 -9.51 -19.42 -16.67
CA GLU A 171 -8.49 -20.13 -17.44
C GLU A 171 -7.24 -20.42 -16.59
N SER A 172 -6.77 -19.43 -15.82
CA SER A 172 -5.61 -19.59 -14.94
C SER A 172 -5.86 -20.53 -13.78
N THR A 173 -7.07 -20.55 -13.20
CA THR A 173 -7.39 -21.46 -12.09
C THR A 173 -7.69 -22.87 -12.57
N GLU A 174 -8.14 -23.06 -13.81
CA GLU A 174 -8.40 -24.38 -14.40
C GLU A 174 -7.14 -25.01 -15.02
N ALA A 175 -6.08 -24.22 -15.24
CA ALA A 175 -4.81 -24.70 -15.76
C ALA A 175 -4.18 -25.78 -14.85
N ALA A 176 -3.54 -26.78 -15.47
CA ALA A 176 -2.94 -27.92 -14.77
C ALA A 176 -1.91 -27.46 -13.73
N GLU A 177 -1.09 -26.47 -14.06
CA GLU A 177 -0.08 -25.92 -13.15
C GLU A 177 -0.69 -25.35 -11.86
N TYR A 178 -1.88 -24.75 -11.95
CA TYR A 178 -2.60 -24.23 -10.80
C TYR A 178 -3.19 -25.36 -9.96
N GLN A 179 -3.81 -26.34 -10.60
CA GLN A 179 -4.44 -27.49 -9.92
C GLN A 179 -3.39 -28.33 -9.18
N GLU A 180 -2.25 -28.62 -9.81
CA GLU A 180 -1.15 -29.33 -9.17
C GLU A 180 -0.60 -28.57 -7.95
N ALA A 181 -0.44 -27.24 -8.06
CA ALA A 181 -0.01 -26.41 -6.94
C ALA A 181 -1.03 -26.41 -5.79
N LEU A 182 -2.33 -26.43 -6.11
CA LEU A 182 -3.42 -26.47 -5.14
C LEU A 182 -3.48 -27.82 -4.38
N GLU A 183 -3.32 -28.92 -5.09
CA GLU A 183 -3.22 -30.27 -4.52
C GLU A 183 -2.00 -30.38 -3.59
N GLY A 184 -0.84 -29.90 -4.04
CA GLY A 184 0.38 -29.87 -3.22
C GLY A 184 0.21 -29.07 -1.92
N TRP A 185 -0.57 -27.99 -1.96
CA TRP A 185 -0.90 -27.19 -0.78
C TRP A 185 -1.84 -27.92 0.19
N THR A 186 -2.91 -28.53 -0.31
CA THR A 186 -3.91 -29.22 0.51
C THR A 186 -3.31 -30.42 1.23
N VAL A 187 -2.41 -31.17 0.59
CA VAL A 187 -1.69 -32.28 1.24
C VAL A 187 -0.81 -31.78 2.39
N ARG A 188 -0.08 -30.67 2.18
CA ARG A 188 0.82 -30.09 3.21
C ARG A 188 0.05 -29.55 4.42
N THR A 189 -1.05 -28.84 4.21
CA THR A 189 -1.88 -28.32 5.32
C THR A 189 -2.61 -29.44 6.05
N ALA A 190 -3.11 -30.46 5.34
CA ALA A 190 -3.72 -31.63 5.97
C ALA A 190 -2.72 -32.41 6.84
N HIS A 191 -1.44 -32.44 6.47
CA HIS A 191 -0.40 -33.06 7.30
C HIS A 191 -0.05 -32.20 8.52
N ALA A 192 0.06 -30.88 8.36
CA ALA A 192 0.33 -29.95 9.45
C ALA A 192 -0.78 -29.93 10.52
N LEU A 193 -2.05 -30.05 10.11
CA LEU A 193 -3.21 -30.05 11.01
C LEU A 193 -3.44 -31.39 11.73
N ARG A 194 -2.81 -32.49 11.30
CA ARG A 194 -2.88 -33.79 11.99
C ARG A 194 -1.86 -33.94 13.11
N ASN A 195 -0.89 -33.03 13.19
CA ASN A 195 0.23 -33.07 14.13
C ASN A 195 0.14 -31.97 15.22
N VAL A 196 -1.05 -31.38 15.39
CA VAL A 196 -1.42 -30.43 16.46
C VAL A 196 -2.62 -31.01 17.18
#